data_AF-A0A7S3ALK1-F1
#
_entry.id   AF-A0A7S3ALK1-F1
#
_cell.length_a   1.000
_cell.length_b   1.000
_cell.length_c   1.000
_cell.angle_alpha   90.00
_cell.angle_beta   90.00
_cell.angle_gamma   90.00
#
_symmetry.space_group_name_H-M   'P 1'
#
loop_
_entity.id
_entity.type
_entity.pdbx_description
1 polymer ?
#
loop_
_entity_poly.entity_id
_entity_poly.type
_entity_poly.pdbx_seq_one_letter_code
_entity_poly.pdbx_strand_id
1 'polypeptide(L)'
;MKKPPRRADDQLITAWIFFRYMVVGLYVGFATVGIFAYWYILYDWSEYKQPLIGFSHLSNWGKCQDFKTLFPEQPYEPDFSTWKSFGGLDLSENPCSYLSGKGKETASTLSLSVLVTIEMLNALNAISEDGSLLQMPPWVNPWLLLAMAISFGLHFVILYVPFLASIFSIVPLTFNDWMLVLLFSFPVVIIDEALKFVGRIRNAAVLKERLKQE
;
A
#
# COMPACT_ATOMS: atom_id res chain seq x y z
N MET A 1 20.71 22.66 24.71
CA MET A 1 20.37 21.96 25.97
C MET A 1 19.35 22.78 26.76
N LYS A 2 18.08 22.80 26.33
CA LYS A 2 17.00 23.59 26.98
C LYS A 2 15.94 22.72 27.68
N LYS A 3 16.02 21.39 27.52
CA LYS A 3 15.11 20.41 28.14
C LYS A 3 15.82 19.72 29.31
N PRO A 4 15.10 19.36 30.39
CA PRO A 4 15.66 18.61 31.51
C PRO A 4 16.12 17.21 31.06
N PRO A 5 16.99 16.54 31.84
CA PRO A 5 17.43 15.18 31.54
C PRO A 5 16.24 14.20 31.51
N ARG A 6 16.27 13.27 30.55
CA ARG A 6 15.27 12.19 30.41
C ARG A 6 15.25 11.34 31.67
N ARG A 7 14.06 10.94 32.14
CA ARG A 7 13.93 10.10 33.34
C ARG A 7 14.09 8.62 32.97
N ALA A 8 14.47 7.80 33.96
CA ALA A 8 14.68 6.36 33.76
C ALA A 8 13.37 5.59 33.49
N ASP A 9 12.23 6.14 33.88
CA ASP A 9 10.88 5.59 33.72
C ASP A 9 10.17 6.07 32.43
N ASP A 10 10.82 6.91 31.61
CA ASP A 10 10.24 7.41 30.36
C ASP A 10 10.12 6.30 29.30
N GLN A 11 8.89 5.81 29.10
CA GLN A 11 8.57 4.82 28.07
C GLN A 11 8.94 5.30 26.66
N LEU A 12 9.46 4.39 25.83
CA LEU A 12 9.81 4.67 24.43
C LEU A 12 8.57 4.90 23.55
N ILE A 13 7.47 4.23 23.86
CA ILE A 13 6.20 4.34 23.14
C ILE A 13 5.13 4.72 24.15
N THR A 14 4.62 5.93 24.05
CA THR A 14 3.45 6.37 24.81
C THR A 14 2.17 5.79 24.21
N ALA A 15 1.08 5.72 24.99
CA ALA A 15 -0.21 5.24 24.51
C ALA A 15 -0.70 5.98 23.24
N TRP A 16 -0.35 7.26 23.09
CA TRP A 16 -0.69 8.03 21.88
C TRP A 16 0.13 7.63 20.66
N ILE A 17 1.44 7.45 20.82
CA ILE A 17 2.32 6.99 19.74
C ILE A 17 1.91 5.58 19.30
N PHE A 18 1.58 4.70 20.25
CA PHE A 18 1.06 3.37 19.97
C PHE A 18 -0.23 3.44 19.13
N PHE A 19 -1.20 4.26 19.55
CA PHE A 19 -2.44 4.45 18.80
C PHE A 19 -2.17 4.97 17.38
N ARG A 20 -1.25 5.94 17.22
CA ARG A 20 -0.86 6.47 15.91
C ARG A 20 -0.35 5.35 14.99
N TYR A 21 0.60 4.54 15.46
CA TYR A 21 1.16 3.46 14.65
C TYR A 21 0.15 2.35 14.38
N MET A 22 -0.80 2.09 15.27
CA MET A 22 -1.89 1.15 15.01
C MET A 22 -2.80 1.64 13.87
N VAL A 23 -3.17 2.92 13.85
CA VAL A 23 -3.99 3.49 12.77
C VAL A 23 -3.25 3.46 11.44
N VAL A 24 -1.98 3.86 11.42
CA VAL A 24 -1.14 3.81 10.20
C VAL A 24 -0.98 2.36 9.73
N GLY A 25 -0.70 1.41 10.63
CA GLY A 25 -0.55 -0.01 10.30
C GLY A 25 -1.83 -0.64 9.75
N LEU A 26 -3.00 -0.30 10.32
CA LEU A 26 -4.30 -0.72 9.78
C LEU A 26 -4.52 -0.17 8.36
N TYR A 27 -4.14 1.09 8.12
CA TYR A 27 -4.19 1.67 6.77
C TYR A 27 -3.26 0.94 5.79
N VAL A 28 -2.04 0.58 6.19
CA VAL A 28 -1.12 -0.20 5.33
C VAL A 28 -1.74 -1.55 4.95
N GLY A 29 -2.34 -2.25 5.91
CA GLY A 29 -3.06 -3.50 5.64
C GLY A 29 -4.24 -3.30 4.70
N PHE A 30 -5.05 -2.26 4.92
CA PHE A 30 -6.16 -1.91 4.04
C PHE A 30 -5.69 -1.55 2.62
N ALA A 31 -4.62 -0.76 2.48
CA ALA A 31 -4.14 -0.31 1.16
C ALA A 31 -3.56 -1.47 0.35
N THR A 32 -2.79 -2.37 0.99
CA THR A 32 -2.17 -3.52 0.32
C THR A 32 -3.17 -4.59 -0.11
N VAL A 33 -4.16 -4.91 0.73
CA VAL A 33 -5.25 -5.84 0.36
C VAL A 33 -6.27 -5.16 -0.55
N GLY A 34 -6.52 -3.87 -0.33
CA GLY A 34 -7.45 -3.06 -1.09
C GLY A 34 -7.05 -2.91 -2.55
N ILE A 35 -5.77 -2.61 -2.83
CA ILE A 35 -5.29 -2.52 -4.23
C ILE A 35 -5.37 -3.87 -4.95
N PHE A 36 -5.11 -4.97 -4.24
CA PHE A 36 -5.26 -6.33 -4.78
C PHE A 36 -6.70 -6.57 -5.24
N ALA A 37 -7.67 -6.30 -4.36
CA ALA A 37 -9.09 -6.45 -4.67
C ALA A 37 -9.54 -5.46 -5.75
N TYR A 38 -9.07 -4.21 -5.70
CA TYR A 38 -9.40 -3.17 -6.66
C TYR A 38 -8.99 -3.55 -8.08
N TRP A 39 -7.81 -4.15 -8.25
CA TRP A 39 -7.32 -4.63 -9.55
C TRP A 39 -8.27 -5.61 -10.23
N TYR A 40 -8.90 -6.50 -9.46
CA TYR A 40 -9.85 -7.50 -9.96
C TYR A 40 -11.26 -6.95 -10.19
N ILE A 41 -11.72 -6.01 -9.37
CA ILE A 41 -13.14 -5.64 -9.29
C ILE A 41 -13.44 -4.33 -10.02
N LEU A 42 -12.54 -3.35 -9.97
CA LEU A 42 -12.84 -1.96 -10.34
C LEU A 42 -11.83 -1.31 -11.30
N TYR A 43 -10.75 -2.00 -11.67
CA TYR A 43 -9.66 -1.39 -12.43
C TYR A 43 -9.89 -1.46 -13.96
N ASP A 44 -10.87 -0.70 -14.43
CA ASP A 44 -11.34 -0.63 -15.83
C ASP A 44 -10.41 0.17 -16.78
N TRP A 45 -9.60 1.06 -16.22
CA TRP A 45 -8.67 1.95 -16.92
C TRP A 45 -7.23 1.40 -17.01
N SER A 46 -7.02 0.12 -16.69
CA SER A 46 -5.74 -0.53 -16.93
C SER A 46 -5.44 -0.65 -18.43
N GLU A 47 -4.14 -0.66 -18.76
CA GLU A 47 -3.67 -0.92 -20.12
C GLU A 47 -3.95 -2.36 -20.58
N TYR A 48 -4.09 -3.30 -19.62
CA TYR A 48 -4.28 -4.73 -19.88
C TYR A 48 -5.72 -5.11 -20.24
N LYS A 49 -6.70 -4.20 -20.02
CA LYS A 49 -8.14 -4.43 -20.31
C LYS A 49 -8.64 -5.78 -19.77
N GLN A 50 -8.28 -6.09 -18.52
CA GLN A 50 -8.66 -7.35 -17.88
C GLN A 50 -10.17 -7.45 -17.62
N PRO A 51 -10.73 -8.68 -17.59
CA PRO A 51 -12.12 -8.88 -17.21
C PRO A 51 -12.29 -8.56 -15.72
N LEU A 52 -13.24 -7.68 -15.42
CA LEU A 52 -13.61 -7.36 -14.05
C LEU A 52 -14.47 -8.48 -13.47
N ILE A 53 -14.16 -8.93 -12.26
CA ILE A 53 -14.92 -9.96 -11.56
C ILE A 53 -15.57 -9.39 -10.30
N GLY A 54 -16.72 -9.94 -9.92
CA GLY A 54 -17.37 -9.59 -8.66
C GLY A 54 -16.59 -10.06 -7.43
N PHE A 55 -16.79 -9.39 -6.29
CA PHE A 55 -16.16 -9.76 -5.02
C PHE A 55 -16.49 -11.19 -4.56
N SER A 56 -17.68 -11.70 -4.89
CA SER A 56 -18.09 -13.09 -4.61
C SER A 56 -17.18 -14.11 -5.30
N HIS A 57 -16.80 -13.86 -6.55
CA HIS A 57 -15.87 -14.70 -7.30
C HIS A 57 -14.47 -14.65 -6.71
N LEU A 58 -14.00 -13.45 -6.35
CA LEU A 58 -12.67 -13.27 -5.76
C LEU A 58 -12.57 -13.93 -4.37
N SER A 59 -13.60 -13.82 -3.54
CA SER A 59 -13.62 -14.47 -2.21
C SER A 59 -13.72 -15.99 -2.29
N ASN A 60 -14.31 -16.54 -3.35
CA ASN A 60 -14.40 -17.97 -3.62
C ASN A 60 -13.38 -18.46 -4.65
N TRP A 61 -12.24 -17.77 -4.80
CA TRP A 61 -11.24 -18.06 -5.84
C TRP A 61 -10.80 -19.54 -5.93
N GLY A 62 -10.79 -20.27 -4.81
CA GLY A 62 -10.45 -21.70 -4.77
C GLY A 62 -11.46 -22.64 -5.45
N LYS A 63 -12.67 -22.16 -5.79
CA LYS A 63 -13.73 -22.91 -6.49
C LYS A 63 -13.91 -22.43 -7.94
N CYS A 64 -12.85 -21.91 -8.55
CA CYS A 64 -12.88 -21.30 -9.88
C CYS A 64 -13.38 -22.23 -11.02
N GLN A 65 -13.27 -23.55 -10.87
CA GLN A 65 -13.81 -24.52 -11.83
C GLN A 65 -15.35 -24.58 -11.80
N ASP A 66 -15.94 -24.31 -10.64
CA ASP A 66 -17.39 -24.43 -10.38
C ASP A 66 -18.11 -23.07 -10.40
N PHE A 67 -17.48 -21.99 -10.88
CA PHE A 67 -18.11 -20.67 -10.89
C PHE A 67 -19.43 -20.63 -11.67
N LYS A 68 -19.51 -21.35 -12.79
CA LYS A 68 -20.74 -21.46 -13.60
C LYS A 68 -21.90 -22.10 -12.83
N THR A 69 -21.62 -23.00 -11.89
CA THR A 69 -22.65 -23.69 -11.10
C THR A 69 -22.97 -22.96 -9.79
N LEU A 70 -21.97 -22.27 -9.20
CA LEU A 70 -22.12 -21.51 -7.95
C LEU A 70 -22.80 -20.15 -8.14
N PHE A 71 -22.68 -19.54 -9.32
CA PHE A 71 -23.21 -18.20 -9.59
C PHE A 71 -24.03 -18.12 -10.90
N PRO A 72 -25.14 -18.87 -11.03
CA PRO A 72 -25.93 -18.94 -12.27
C PRO A 72 -26.74 -17.68 -12.59
N GLU A 73 -27.01 -16.82 -11.60
CA GLU A 73 -27.89 -15.64 -11.73
C GLU A 73 -27.14 -14.29 -11.65
N GLN A 74 -25.81 -14.28 -11.64
CA GLN A 74 -25.08 -13.01 -11.60
C GLN A 74 -25.20 -12.27 -12.95
N PRO A 75 -25.46 -10.94 -12.95
CA PRO A 75 -25.77 -10.16 -14.15
C PRO A 75 -24.60 -10.00 -15.13
N TYR A 76 -23.42 -10.51 -14.81
CA TYR A 76 -22.22 -10.42 -15.64
C TYR A 76 -21.44 -11.74 -15.58
N GLU A 77 -21.43 -12.47 -16.69
CA GLU A 77 -20.45 -13.53 -16.90
C GLU A 77 -19.11 -12.87 -17.23
N PRO A 78 -18.03 -13.11 -16.46
CA PRO A 78 -16.73 -12.56 -16.80
C PRO A 78 -16.23 -13.17 -18.11
N ASP A 79 -16.26 -12.37 -19.17
CA ASP A 79 -15.70 -12.76 -20.46
C ASP A 79 -14.17 -12.69 -20.41
N PHE A 80 -13.57 -13.84 -20.11
CA PHE A 80 -12.13 -14.00 -20.03
C PHE A 80 -11.40 -13.92 -21.39
N SER A 81 -12.13 -13.86 -22.51
CA SER A 81 -11.54 -13.71 -23.85
C SER A 81 -11.08 -12.28 -24.15
N THR A 82 -11.61 -11.29 -23.43
CA THR A 82 -11.24 -9.86 -23.56
C THR A 82 -9.74 -9.63 -23.37
N TRP A 83 -9.14 -10.31 -22.39
CA TRP A 83 -7.70 -10.24 -22.09
C TRP A 83 -6.83 -10.67 -23.30
N LYS A 84 -7.28 -11.65 -24.11
CA LYS A 84 -6.56 -12.13 -25.30
C LYS A 84 -6.51 -11.09 -26.42
N SER A 85 -7.59 -10.32 -26.60
CA SER A 85 -7.73 -9.35 -27.70
C SER A 85 -6.69 -8.22 -27.66
N PHE A 86 -6.06 -8.00 -26.51
CA PHE A 86 -5.01 -7.00 -26.28
C PHE A 86 -3.61 -7.62 -26.04
N GLY A 87 -3.36 -8.83 -26.56
CA GLY A 87 -2.03 -9.47 -26.53
C GLY A 87 -1.76 -10.33 -25.29
N GLY A 88 -2.80 -10.63 -24.50
CA GLY A 88 -2.70 -11.46 -23.34
C GLY A 88 -3.02 -12.95 -23.57
N LEU A 89 -3.08 -13.73 -22.49
CA LEU A 89 -3.39 -15.17 -22.54
C LEU A 89 -4.86 -15.41 -22.90
N ASP A 90 -5.13 -16.47 -23.67
CA ASP A 90 -6.50 -16.95 -23.87
C ASP A 90 -6.97 -17.71 -22.64
N LEU A 91 -7.80 -17.05 -21.83
CA LEU A 91 -8.26 -17.55 -20.55
C LEU A 91 -9.61 -18.28 -20.68
N SER A 92 -10.18 -18.40 -21.89
CA SER A 92 -11.45 -19.08 -22.14
C SER A 92 -11.41 -20.58 -21.82
N GLU A 93 -10.24 -21.21 -22.00
CA GLU A 93 -10.05 -22.65 -21.76
C GLU A 93 -9.86 -22.97 -20.27
N ASN A 94 -9.24 -22.07 -19.49
CA ASN A 94 -8.89 -22.30 -18.09
C ASN A 94 -9.04 -21.01 -17.24
N PRO A 95 -10.27 -20.65 -16.80
CA PRO A 95 -10.52 -19.39 -16.08
C PRO A 95 -9.79 -19.33 -14.72
N CYS A 96 -9.49 -20.47 -14.11
CA CYS A 96 -8.70 -20.54 -12.87
C CYS A 96 -7.29 -19.94 -13.00
N SER A 97 -6.70 -19.97 -14.19
CA SER A 97 -5.37 -19.42 -14.43
C SER A 97 -5.32 -17.89 -14.31
N TYR A 98 -6.47 -17.22 -14.42
CA TYR A 98 -6.60 -15.80 -14.16
C TYR A 98 -6.37 -15.48 -12.67
N LEU A 99 -7.08 -16.20 -11.78
CA LEU A 99 -7.02 -15.98 -10.33
C LEU A 99 -5.81 -16.62 -9.64
N SER A 100 -5.22 -17.67 -10.24
CA SER A 100 -4.09 -18.41 -9.66
C SER A 100 -2.76 -18.20 -10.38
N GLY A 101 -2.78 -17.62 -11.58
CA GLY A 101 -1.58 -17.41 -12.42
C GLY A 101 -1.26 -15.94 -12.60
N LYS A 102 -1.17 -15.47 -13.86
CA LYS A 102 -0.67 -14.13 -14.18
C LYS A 102 -1.46 -12.99 -13.53
N GLY A 103 -2.78 -13.10 -13.41
CA GLY A 103 -3.58 -12.06 -12.76
C GLY A 103 -3.22 -11.89 -11.28
N LYS A 104 -2.96 -13.01 -10.59
CA LYS A 104 -2.47 -13.00 -9.20
C LYS A 104 -1.11 -12.35 -9.11
N GLU A 105 -0.17 -12.69 -9.99
CA GLU A 105 1.18 -12.10 -9.99
C GLU A 105 1.11 -10.58 -10.16
N THR A 106 0.30 -10.07 -11.10
CA THR A 106 0.09 -8.62 -11.28
C THR A 106 -0.52 -7.96 -10.04
N ALA A 107 -1.63 -8.51 -9.52
CA ALA A 107 -2.30 -7.96 -8.34
C ALA A 107 -1.40 -7.99 -7.08
N SER A 108 -0.64 -9.07 -6.88
CA SER A 108 0.34 -9.17 -5.79
C SER A 108 1.51 -8.20 -5.97
N THR A 109 1.94 -7.93 -7.21
CA THR A 109 2.99 -6.94 -7.49
C THR A 109 2.53 -5.52 -7.16
N LEU A 110 1.26 -5.20 -7.44
CA LEU A 110 0.64 -3.93 -7.03
C LEU A 110 0.63 -3.78 -5.50
N SER A 111 0.21 -4.83 -4.77
CA SER A 111 0.25 -4.84 -3.31
C SER A 111 1.65 -4.63 -2.74
N LEU A 112 2.64 -5.34 -3.29
CA LEU A 112 4.04 -5.18 -2.88
C LEU A 112 4.54 -3.76 -3.15
N SER A 113 4.21 -3.19 -4.30
CA SER A 113 4.63 -1.83 -4.68
C SER A 113 3.96 -0.75 -3.83
N VAL A 114 2.69 -0.93 -3.45
CA VAL A 114 2.01 -0.07 -2.46
C VAL A 114 2.68 -0.16 -1.10
N LEU A 115 3.02 -1.36 -0.63
CA LEU A 115 3.71 -1.55 0.63
C LEU A 115 5.05 -0.81 0.63
N VAL A 116 5.91 -1.06 -0.37
CA VAL A 116 7.20 -0.38 -0.50
C VAL A 116 7.04 1.14 -0.54
N THR A 117 6.09 1.63 -1.33
CA THR A 117 5.84 3.09 -1.45
C THR A 117 5.36 3.68 -0.13
N ILE A 118 4.46 3.01 0.59
CA ILE A 118 4.00 3.44 1.92
C ILE A 118 5.14 3.46 2.93
N GLU A 119 6.00 2.44 2.96
CA GLU A 119 7.12 2.39 3.90
C GLU A 119 8.12 3.54 3.66
N MET A 120 8.34 3.91 2.40
CA MET A 120 9.17 5.08 2.07
C MET A 120 8.52 6.39 2.51
N LEU A 121 7.20 6.55 2.34
CA LEU A 121 6.45 7.70 2.86
C LEU A 121 6.43 7.74 4.40
N ASN A 122 6.31 6.58 5.05
CA ASN A 122 6.39 6.44 6.50
C ASN A 122 7.79 6.77 7.03
N ALA A 123 8.86 6.44 6.29
CA ALA A 123 10.22 6.82 6.64
C ALA A 123 10.40 8.35 6.65
N LEU A 124 9.79 9.07 5.70
CA LEU A 124 9.74 10.54 5.73
C LEU A 124 8.98 11.06 6.95
N ASN A 125 7.85 10.43 7.26
CA ASN A 125 7.07 10.79 8.45
C ASN A 125 7.82 10.50 9.75
N ALA A 126 8.74 9.53 9.77
CA ALA A 126 9.55 9.20 10.94
C ALA A 126 10.69 10.22 11.22
N ILE A 127 10.97 11.16 10.31
CA ILE A 127 11.97 12.24 10.53
C ILE A 127 11.63 13.08 11.77
N SER A 128 10.33 13.28 12.01
CA SER A 128 9.86 14.01 13.18
C SER A 128 8.71 13.31 13.86
N GLU A 129 8.80 13.19 15.18
CA GLU A 129 7.71 12.64 15.98
C GLU A 129 6.52 13.59 16.07
N ASP A 130 6.77 14.89 16.26
CA ASP A 130 5.73 15.93 16.45
C ASP A 130 5.70 16.98 15.33
N GLY A 131 6.81 17.16 14.61
CA GLY A 131 6.96 18.16 13.55
C GLY A 131 6.20 17.77 12.30
N SER A 132 5.53 18.76 11.69
CA SER A 132 4.91 18.60 10.38
C SER A 132 5.98 18.40 9.30
N LEU A 133 5.69 17.60 8.28
CA LEU A 133 6.57 17.45 7.11
C LEU A 133 6.77 18.79 6.36
N LEU A 134 5.82 19.72 6.47
CA LEU A 134 5.92 21.06 5.89
C LEU A 134 6.90 21.97 6.66
N GLN A 135 7.05 21.73 7.97
CA GLN A 135 7.96 22.52 8.81
C GLN A 135 9.37 21.92 8.85
N MET A 136 9.46 20.59 8.74
CA MET A 136 10.71 19.84 8.68
C MET A 136 10.78 19.12 7.33
N PRO A 137 11.31 19.78 6.29
CA PRO A 137 11.27 19.22 4.96
C PRO A 137 12.18 17.98 4.83
N PRO A 138 11.91 17.09 3.86
CA PRO A 138 12.66 15.84 3.68
C PRO A 138 14.18 15.99 3.53
N TRP A 139 14.65 17.11 2.96
CA TRP A 139 16.07 17.38 2.72
C TRP A 139 16.89 17.73 3.97
N VAL A 140 16.28 17.79 5.16
CA VAL A 140 17.02 17.92 6.43
C VAL A 140 17.96 16.73 6.65
N ASN A 141 17.59 15.54 6.16
CA ASN A 141 18.43 14.35 6.22
C ASN A 141 18.70 13.78 4.81
N PRO A 142 19.78 14.22 4.13
CA PRO A 142 20.09 13.74 2.79
C PRO A 142 20.43 12.23 2.75
N TRP A 143 20.93 11.66 3.85
CA TRP A 143 21.21 10.22 3.94
C TRP A 143 19.94 9.38 3.92
N LEU A 144 18.85 9.87 4.53
CA LEU A 144 17.55 9.21 4.44
C LEU A 144 17.04 9.22 3.00
N LEU A 145 17.15 10.35 2.29
CA LEU A 145 16.76 10.44 0.89
C LEU A 145 17.58 9.49 0.01
N LEU A 146 18.89 9.37 0.26
CA LEU A 146 19.75 8.41 -0.44
C LEU A 146 19.31 6.96 -0.15
N ALA A 147 19.05 6.62 1.11
CA ALA A 147 18.58 5.28 1.48
C ALA A 147 17.25 4.94 0.80
N MET A 148 16.30 5.88 0.78
CA MET A 148 15.02 5.72 0.07
C MET A 148 15.22 5.55 -1.44
N ALA A 149 16.11 6.34 -2.06
CA ALA A 149 16.41 6.23 -3.48
C ALA A 149 17.02 4.85 -3.82
N ILE A 150 17.91 4.33 -2.97
CA ILE A 150 18.47 2.98 -3.13
C ILE A 150 17.39 1.91 -2.95
N SER A 151 16.51 2.02 -1.95
CA SER A 151 15.41 1.09 -1.74
C SER A 151 14.42 1.06 -2.91
N PHE A 152 14.01 2.22 -3.43
CA PHE A 152 13.19 2.30 -4.64
C PHE A 152 13.92 1.78 -5.88
N GLY A 153 15.21 2.09 -6.01
CA GLY A 153 16.06 1.58 -7.09
C GLY A 153 16.11 0.05 -7.10
N LEU A 154 16.30 -0.58 -5.94
CA LEU A 154 16.25 -2.03 -5.78
C LEU A 154 14.87 -2.60 -6.12
N HIS A 155 13.79 -1.90 -5.77
CA HIS A 155 12.43 -2.29 -6.15
C HIS A 155 12.23 -2.29 -7.68
N PHE A 156 12.78 -1.30 -8.39
CA PHE A 156 12.76 -1.30 -9.85
C PHE A 156 13.62 -2.41 -10.46
N VAL A 157 14.77 -2.72 -9.83
CA VAL A 157 15.64 -3.82 -10.26
C VAL A 157 14.90 -5.16 -10.17
N ILE A 158 14.16 -5.45 -9.09
CA ILE A 158 13.42 -6.71 -9.00
C ILE A 158 12.27 -6.78 -10.01
N LEU A 159 11.64 -5.66 -10.37
CA LEU A 159 10.51 -5.61 -11.30
C LEU A 159 10.93 -5.74 -12.77
N TYR A 160 12.04 -5.11 -13.16
CA TYR A 160 12.43 -5.00 -14.57
C TYR A 160 13.56 -5.95 -14.98
N VAL A 161 14.24 -6.59 -14.04
CA VAL A 161 15.21 -7.66 -14.35
C VAL A 161 14.47 -9.00 -14.39
N PRO A 162 14.36 -9.66 -15.57
CA PRO A 162 13.53 -10.86 -15.74
C PRO A 162 13.91 -12.03 -14.81
N PHE A 163 15.20 -12.17 -14.51
CA PHE A 163 15.69 -13.19 -13.59
C PHE A 163 15.12 -13.01 -12.18
N LEU A 164 15.12 -11.78 -11.66
CA LEU A 164 14.60 -11.47 -10.33
C LEU A 164 13.07 -11.52 -10.33
N ALA A 165 12.43 -10.98 -11.37
CA ALA A 165 10.98 -11.01 -11.53
C ALA A 165 10.42 -12.44 -11.50
N SER A 166 11.12 -13.40 -12.14
CA SER A 166 10.74 -14.81 -12.11
C SER A 166 10.92 -15.45 -10.72
N ILE A 167 11.94 -15.07 -9.95
CA ILE A 167 12.17 -15.60 -8.59
C ILE A 167 11.09 -15.11 -7.63
N PHE A 168 10.74 -13.83 -7.72
CA PHE A 168 9.75 -13.21 -6.84
C PHE A 168 8.30 -13.37 -7.35
N SER A 169 8.10 -13.99 -8.52
CA SER A 169 6.78 -14.14 -9.17
C SER A 169 6.03 -12.81 -9.30
N ILE A 170 6.75 -11.79 -9.79
CA ILE A 170 6.25 -10.42 -9.98
C ILE A 170 6.31 -10.01 -11.44
N VAL A 171 5.45 -9.05 -11.81
CA VAL A 171 5.27 -8.58 -13.20
C VAL A 171 5.64 -7.10 -13.29
N PRO A 172 6.32 -6.65 -14.37
CA PRO A 172 6.59 -5.23 -14.56
C PRO A 172 5.29 -4.41 -14.62
N LEU A 173 5.25 -3.33 -13.84
CA LEU A 173 4.10 -2.43 -13.77
C LEU A 173 4.13 -1.37 -14.88
N THR A 174 2.95 -1.04 -15.40
CA THR A 174 2.73 0.05 -16.37
C THR A 174 2.64 1.41 -15.68
N PHE A 175 2.56 2.49 -16.46
CA PHE A 175 2.41 3.83 -15.90
C PHE A 175 1.08 4.01 -15.15
N ASN A 176 -0.02 3.46 -15.68
CA ASN A 176 -1.33 3.50 -15.01
C ASN A 176 -1.30 2.76 -13.67
N ASP A 177 -0.60 1.62 -13.61
CA ASP A 177 -0.41 0.87 -12.37
C ASP A 177 0.36 1.67 -11.33
N TRP A 178 1.42 2.36 -11.74
CA TRP A 178 2.18 3.24 -10.85
C TRP A 178 1.34 4.42 -10.34
N MET A 179 0.49 5.00 -11.19
CA MET A 179 -0.46 6.03 -10.76
C MET A 179 -1.43 5.49 -9.70
N LEU A 180 -1.93 4.26 -9.89
CA LEU A 180 -2.79 3.59 -8.91
C LEU A 180 -2.05 3.29 -7.59
N VAL A 181 -0.80 2.82 -7.66
CA VAL A 181 0.07 2.60 -6.49
C VAL A 181 0.22 3.90 -5.71
N LEU A 182 0.55 5.00 -6.39
CA LEU A 182 0.69 6.31 -5.74
C LEU A 182 -0.62 6.78 -5.11
N LEU A 183 -1.76 6.56 -5.76
CA LEU A 183 -3.08 6.93 -5.24
C LEU A 183 -3.42 6.19 -3.94
N PHE A 184 -3.12 4.91 -3.85
CA PHE A 184 -3.34 4.11 -2.62
C PHE A 184 -2.29 4.39 -1.55
N SER A 185 -1.06 4.76 -1.90
CA SER A 185 -0.01 5.02 -0.93
C SER A 185 -0.09 6.44 -0.34
N PHE A 186 -0.45 7.45 -1.13
CA PHE A 186 -0.40 8.86 -0.72
C PHE A 186 -1.22 9.22 0.53
N PRO A 187 -2.43 8.67 0.76
CA PRO A 187 -3.23 9.02 1.93
C PRO A 187 -2.57 8.68 3.27
N VAL A 188 -1.54 7.82 3.31
CA VAL A 188 -0.78 7.57 4.55
C VAL A 188 -0.13 8.84 5.10
N VAL A 189 0.32 9.74 4.23
CA VAL A 189 0.91 11.03 4.62
C VAL A 189 -0.13 11.92 5.25
N ILE A 190 -1.34 11.95 4.68
CA ILE A 190 -2.45 12.75 5.19
C ILE A 190 -2.89 12.23 6.56
N ILE A 191 -3.01 10.92 6.70
CA ILE A 191 -3.39 10.27 7.97
C ILE A 191 -2.35 10.58 9.05
N ASP A 192 -1.06 10.40 8.76
CA ASP A 192 -0.01 10.65 9.76
C ASP A 192 0.11 12.14 10.12
N GLU A 193 -0.02 13.05 9.15
CA GLU A 193 0.02 14.49 9.41
C GLU A 193 -1.18 14.95 10.25
N ALA A 194 -2.37 14.39 10.01
CA ALA A 194 -3.55 14.64 10.84
C ALA A 194 -3.35 14.11 12.29
N LEU A 195 -2.79 12.92 12.45
CA LEU A 195 -2.49 12.34 13.77
C LEU A 195 -1.40 13.14 14.50
N LYS A 196 -0.37 13.61 13.80
CA LYS A 196 0.65 14.53 14.33
C LYS A 196 0.03 15.84 14.79
N PHE A 197 -0.88 16.42 14.01
CA PHE A 197 -1.58 17.64 14.38
C PHE A 197 -2.36 17.48 15.70
N VAL A 198 -3.12 16.39 15.85
CA VAL A 198 -3.82 16.08 17.11
C VAL A 198 -2.84 15.84 18.25
N GLY A 199 -1.74 15.14 17.98
CA GLY A 199 -0.66 14.91 18.95
C GLY A 199 -0.05 16.21 19.48
N ARG A 200 0.23 17.17 18.60
CA ARG A 200 0.74 18.50 18.98
C ARG A 200 -0.20 19.23 19.94
N ILE A 201 -1.51 19.21 19.66
CA ILE A 201 -2.51 19.88 20.52
C ILE A 201 -2.54 19.23 21.91
N ARG A 202 -2.54 17.89 21.97
CA ARG A 202 -2.54 17.15 23.23
C ARG A 202 -1.25 17.38 24.03
N ASN A 203 -0.09 17.29 23.38
CA ASN A 203 1.22 17.49 24.01
C ASN A 203 1.36 18.92 24.54
N ALA A 204 0.86 19.93 23.82
CA ALA A 204 0.84 21.31 24.27
C ALA A 204 -0.08 21.53 25.50
N ALA A 205 -1.24 20.86 25.56
CA ALA A 205 -2.13 20.91 26.72
C ALA A 205 -1.48 20.28 27.95
N VAL A 206 -0.90 19.08 27.81
CA VAL A 206 -0.21 18.37 28.90
C VAL A 206 1.01 19.16 29.41
N LEU A 207 1.79 19.79 28.50
CA LEU A 207 2.92 20.62 28.90
C LEU A 207 2.48 21.85 29.72
N LYS A 208 1.38 22.50 29.32
CA LYS A 208 0.81 23.64 30.07
C LYS A 208 0.36 23.23 31.47
N GLU A 209 -0.17 22.03 31.64
CA GLU A 209 -0.55 21.51 32.97
C GLU A 209 0.68 21.24 33.84
N ARG A 210 1.73 20.62 33.28
CA ARG A 210 2.99 20.36 34.01
C ARG A 210 3.67 21.65 34.48
N LEU A 211 3.71 22.67 33.62
CA LEU A 211 4.29 23.98 33.96
C LEU A 211 3.48 24.76 35.01
N LYS A 212 2.21 24.40 35.28
CA LYS A 212 1.43 24.97 36.38
C LYS A 212 1.66 24.26 37.71
N GLN A 213 2.24 23.06 37.68
CA GLN A 213 2.49 22.24 38.86
C GLN A 213 3.92 22.43 39.41
N GLU A 214 4.80 23.03 38.61
CA GLU A 214 6.14 23.52 39.01
C GLU A 214 6.09 24.99 39.42
#